data_AF-A0A8S4NIM6-F1
#
_entry.id   AF-A0A8S4NIM6-F1
#
_cell.length_a   1.000
_cell.length_b   1.000
_cell.length_c   1.000
_cell.angle_alpha   90.00
_cell.angle_beta   90.00
_cell.angle_gamma   90.00
#
_symmetry.space_group_name_H-M   'P 1'
#
loop_
_entity.id
_entity.type
_entity.pdbx_description
1 polymer ?
#
loop_
_entity_poly.entity_id
_entity_poly.type
_entity_poly.pdbx_seq_one_letter_code
_entity_poly.pdbx_strand_id
1 'polypeptide(L)'
;VNAVDTGLGKIIQKLKDKDLWENTVLLFTPDKGGNKNVQNNWPLRGAGMNYFEGRIRGLGILAGAITHGGKGKDLPKPYSGLIHMTDWYRTFLSLAKADIGNSGVDSYDVWNSIRVSKPSPRTEILHSLNPEIPRLGSPLYPDTFDSS
;
A
#
# COMPACT_ATOMS: atom_id res chain seq x y z
N VAL A 1 -18.25 5.92 4.60
CA VAL A 1 -17.43 4.96 5.38
C VAL A 1 -18.26 3.74 5.80
N ASN A 2 -19.41 3.91 6.48
CA ASN A 2 -20.27 2.80 6.95
C ASN A 2 -20.68 1.80 5.87
N ALA A 3 -21.08 2.27 4.68
CA ALA A 3 -21.48 1.37 3.59
C ALA A 3 -20.32 0.48 3.09
N VAL A 4 -19.10 1.01 3.04
CA VAL A 4 -17.91 0.25 2.63
C VAL A 4 -17.57 -0.79 3.69
N ASP A 5 -17.57 -0.41 4.96
CA ASP A 5 -17.34 -1.31 6.09
C ASP A 5 -18.37 -2.45 6.13
N THR A 6 -19.66 -2.12 6.00
CA THR A 6 -20.74 -3.12 5.91
C THR A 6 -20.58 -4.02 4.69
N GLY A 7 -20.18 -3.46 3.54
CA GLY A 7 -19.92 -4.23 2.32
C GLY A 7 -18.76 -5.22 2.48
N LEU A 8 -17.64 -4.78 3.07
CA LEU A 8 -16.50 -5.63 3.40
C LEU A 8 -16.92 -6.75 4.36
N GLY A 9 -17.68 -6.45 5.40
CA GLY A 9 -18.22 -7.45 6.33
C GLY A 9 -19.04 -8.52 5.60
N LYS A 10 -19.90 -8.13 4.66
CA LYS A 10 -20.69 -9.08 3.83
C LYS A 10 -19.80 -9.95 2.92
N ILE A 11 -18.76 -9.37 2.31
CA ILE A 11 -17.81 -10.13 1.47
C ILE A 11 -17.05 -11.16 2.32
N ILE A 12 -16.51 -10.72 3.46
CA ILE A 12 -15.79 -11.60 4.39
C ILE A 12 -16.69 -12.72 4.89
N GLN A 13 -17.94 -12.40 5.27
CA GLN A 13 -18.90 -13.42 5.70
C GLN A 13 -19.17 -14.43 4.57
N LYS A 14 -19.36 -13.96 3.33
CA LYS A 14 -19.63 -14.86 2.21
C LYS A 14 -18.44 -15.77 1.87
N LEU A 15 -17.22 -15.29 2.06
CA LEU A 15 -16.00 -16.10 1.92
C LEU A 15 -15.91 -17.16 3.02
N LYS A 16 -16.31 -16.84 4.26
CA LYS A 16 -16.39 -17.81 5.37
C LYS A 16 -17.46 -18.86 5.14
N ASP A 17 -18.67 -18.45 4.74
CA ASP A 17 -19.79 -19.36 4.45
C ASP A 17 -19.48 -20.36 3.31
N LYS A 18 -18.50 -20.03 2.46
CA LYS A 18 -18.04 -20.87 1.36
C LYS A 18 -16.74 -21.62 1.66
N ASP A 19 -16.25 -21.58 2.90
CA ASP A 19 -14.97 -22.17 3.32
C ASP A 19 -13.74 -21.68 2.52
N LEU A 20 -13.82 -20.49 1.92
CA LEU A 20 -12.74 -19.88 1.13
C LEU A 20 -11.82 -18.97 1.96
N TRP A 21 -12.31 -18.50 3.12
CA TRP A 21 -11.59 -17.54 3.95
C TRP A 21 -10.21 -18.04 4.41
N GLU A 22 -10.10 -19.34 4.68
CA GLU A 22 -8.86 -19.95 5.19
C GLU A 22 -7.70 -19.91 4.18
N ASN A 23 -8.00 -19.74 2.88
CA ASN A 23 -7.02 -19.61 1.79
C ASN A 23 -7.18 -18.30 1.00
N THR A 24 -7.63 -17.23 1.66
CA THR A 24 -7.78 -15.91 1.05
C THR A 24 -6.76 -14.91 1.59
N VAL A 25 -6.14 -14.12 0.70
CA VAL A 25 -5.51 -12.84 1.05
C VAL A 25 -6.47 -11.72 0.67
N LEU A 26 -6.82 -10.87 1.64
CA LEU A 26 -7.60 -9.66 1.42
C LEU A 26 -6.72 -8.45 1.68
N LEU A 27 -6.55 -7.60 0.66
CA LEU A 27 -5.92 -6.29 0.78
C LEU A 27 -7.00 -5.22 0.73
N PHE A 28 -7.02 -4.34 1.72
CA PHE A 28 -7.83 -3.14 1.71
C PHE A 28 -6.93 -1.90 1.82
N THR A 29 -7.02 -1.02 0.83
CA THR A 29 -6.24 0.22 0.77
C THR A 29 -6.95 1.24 -0.12
N PRO A 30 -6.92 2.55 0.20
CA PRO A 30 -7.46 3.58 -0.68
C PRO A 30 -6.51 3.85 -1.85
N ASP A 31 -7.03 4.42 -2.93
CA ASP A 31 -6.21 4.87 -4.08
C ASP A 31 -5.31 6.06 -3.73
N LYS A 32 -5.72 6.86 -2.74
CA LYS A 32 -5.02 8.07 -2.27
C LYS A 32 -5.55 8.55 -0.93
N GLY A 33 -4.80 9.47 -0.33
CA GLY A 33 -5.24 10.23 0.83
C GLY A 33 -6.41 11.18 0.54
N GLY A 34 -7.11 11.53 1.60
CA GLY A 34 -8.39 12.21 1.56
C GLY A 34 -8.34 13.64 1.00
N ASN A 35 -9.49 14.09 0.50
CA ASN A 35 -9.71 15.48 0.12
C ASN A 35 -10.09 16.32 1.35
N LYS A 36 -9.35 17.41 1.59
CA LYS A 36 -9.50 18.32 2.75
C LYS A 36 -10.92 18.81 3.00
N ASN A 37 -11.77 18.88 1.98
CA ASN A 37 -13.10 19.45 2.11
C ASN A 37 -14.13 18.45 2.67
N VAL A 38 -13.85 17.14 2.59
CA VAL A 38 -14.84 16.07 2.89
C VAL A 38 -14.25 14.88 3.65
N GLN A 39 -12.93 14.84 3.84
CA GLN A 39 -12.19 13.73 4.44
C GLN A 39 -11.09 14.27 5.36
N ASN A 40 -10.60 13.41 6.25
CA ASN A 40 -9.60 13.77 7.25
C ASN A 40 -8.32 12.94 7.06
N ASN A 41 -7.17 13.60 7.04
CA ASN A 41 -5.85 12.99 6.92
C ASN A 41 -5.01 13.12 8.21
N TRP A 42 -5.57 13.67 9.28
CA TRP A 42 -4.86 13.87 10.54
C TRP A 42 -4.22 12.55 11.05
N PRO A 43 -2.96 12.56 11.54
CA PRO A 43 -2.09 13.73 11.77
C PRO A 43 -1.19 14.11 10.59
N LEU A 44 -1.41 13.52 9.41
CA LEU A 44 -0.54 13.70 8.26
C LEU A 44 -0.75 15.07 7.59
N ARG A 45 0.34 15.66 7.10
CA ARG A 45 0.34 16.96 6.44
C ARG A 45 -0.31 16.85 5.07
N GLY A 46 -1.15 17.82 4.72
CA GLY A 46 -1.65 18.01 3.35
C GLY A 46 -2.82 17.12 2.94
N ALA A 47 -3.35 17.43 1.77
CA ALA A 47 -4.52 16.82 1.14
C ALA A 47 -4.62 17.30 -0.32
N GLY A 48 -5.40 16.63 -1.16
CA GLY A 48 -5.65 17.07 -2.55
C GLY A 48 -4.50 16.74 -3.50
N MET A 49 -4.15 17.63 -4.45
CA MET A 49 -3.15 17.42 -5.50
C MET A 49 -1.72 17.83 -5.07
N ASN A 50 -1.24 17.38 -3.91
CA ASN A 50 0.15 17.59 -3.47
C ASN A 50 0.82 16.27 -3.07
N TYR A 51 2.14 16.31 -2.86
CA TYR A 51 2.94 15.14 -2.49
C TYR A 51 3.25 15.08 -0.98
N PHE A 52 2.46 15.76 -0.14
CA PHE A 52 2.60 15.62 1.31
C PHE A 52 1.97 14.31 1.79
N GLU A 53 2.46 13.79 2.92
CA GLU A 53 2.06 12.51 3.52
C GLU A 53 0.55 12.26 3.52
N GLY A 54 -0.28 13.25 3.85
CA GLY A 54 -1.73 13.11 3.90
C GLY A 54 -2.38 12.81 2.56
N ARG A 55 -1.65 12.93 1.44
CA ARG A 55 -2.08 12.49 0.11
C ARG A 55 -1.48 11.15 -0.30
N ILE A 56 -0.20 10.94 -0.06
CA ILE A 56 0.56 9.80 -0.62
C ILE A 56 0.66 8.60 0.33
N ARG A 57 0.48 8.81 1.64
CA ARG A 57 0.50 7.74 2.65
C ARG A 57 -0.92 7.30 2.97
N GLY A 58 -1.32 6.18 2.37
CA GLY A 58 -2.64 5.57 2.55
C GLY A 58 -2.71 4.57 3.71
N LEU A 59 -3.93 4.26 4.14
CA LEU A 59 -4.22 3.11 5.00
C LEU A 59 -3.92 1.81 4.23
N GLY A 60 -3.24 0.86 4.86
CA GLY A 60 -3.04 -0.49 4.31
C GLY A 60 -3.46 -1.52 5.35
N ILE A 61 -4.44 -2.35 5.02
CA ILE A 61 -4.87 -3.47 5.85
C ILE A 61 -4.74 -4.75 5.03
N LEU A 62 -3.99 -5.70 5.57
CA LEU A 62 -3.86 -7.05 5.04
C LEU A 62 -4.58 -8.01 6.00
N ALA A 63 -5.54 -8.77 5.49
CA ALA A 63 -6.36 -9.71 6.24
C ALA A 63 -6.46 -11.05 5.51
N GLY A 64 -6.94 -12.07 6.21
CA GLY A 64 -7.03 -13.45 5.73
C GLY A 64 -6.50 -14.42 6.77
N ALA A 65 -6.87 -15.70 6.70
CA ALA A 65 -6.31 -16.66 7.67
C ALA A 65 -4.82 -16.94 7.41
N ILE A 66 -4.40 -16.89 6.14
CA ILE A 66 -3.01 -17.15 5.73
C ILE A 66 -2.03 -16.02 6.08
N THR A 67 -2.54 -14.82 6.35
CA THR A 67 -1.72 -13.66 6.74
C THR A 67 -1.18 -13.77 8.16
N HIS A 68 -1.77 -14.63 9.00
CA HIS A 68 -1.44 -14.74 10.43
C HIS A 68 -1.15 -16.18 10.85
N GLY A 69 -0.18 -16.85 10.23
CA GLY A 69 0.46 -18.06 10.77
C GLY A 69 -0.44 -19.24 11.21
N GLY A 70 -1.75 -19.23 10.89
CA GLY A 70 -2.76 -20.12 11.44
C GLY A 70 -3.37 -19.65 12.77
N LYS A 71 -4.54 -20.21 13.13
CA LYS A 71 -5.25 -19.96 14.39
C LYS A 71 -4.30 -20.03 15.60
N GLY A 72 -4.29 -18.98 16.44
CA GLY A 72 -3.63 -19.00 17.74
C GLY A 72 -2.20 -18.46 17.81
N LYS A 73 -1.69 -17.80 16.76
CA LYS A 73 -0.42 -17.05 16.83
C LYS A 73 -0.68 -15.54 16.85
N ASP A 74 0.24 -14.80 17.48
CA ASP A 74 0.25 -13.36 17.76
C ASP A 74 -0.73 -12.51 16.93
N LEU A 75 -1.42 -11.60 17.61
CA LEU A 75 -2.23 -10.56 16.96
C LEU A 75 -1.42 -9.86 15.84
N PRO A 76 -2.05 -9.47 14.72
CA PRO A 76 -1.39 -8.75 13.64
C PRO A 76 -0.63 -7.55 14.20
N LYS A 77 0.69 -7.51 14.00
CA LYS A 77 1.50 -6.36 14.41
C LYS A 77 1.50 -5.32 13.27
N PRO A 78 1.38 -4.02 13.58
CA PRO A 78 1.61 -2.97 12.59
C PRO A 78 3.00 -3.15 11.96
N TYR A 79 3.06 -3.13 10.63
CA TYR A 79 4.31 -3.18 9.88
C TYR A 79 4.74 -1.76 9.50
N SER A 80 6.00 -1.41 9.76
CA SER A 80 6.55 -0.06 9.56
C SER A 80 7.57 0.06 8.42
N GLY A 81 7.87 -1.03 7.70
CA GLY A 81 8.75 -0.97 6.54
C GLY A 81 8.07 -0.32 5.32
N LEU A 82 8.87 0.20 4.39
CA LEU A 82 8.38 0.86 3.18
C LEU A 82 7.68 -0.14 2.26
N ILE A 83 6.45 0.16 1.87
CA ILE A 83 5.67 -0.59 0.89
C ILE A 83 4.99 0.42 -0.02
N HIS A 84 4.99 0.16 -1.31
CA HIS A 84 4.32 0.96 -2.32
C HIS A 84 3.21 0.17 -3.01
N MET A 85 2.22 0.85 -3.59
CA MET A 85 1.10 0.21 -4.31
C MET A 85 1.57 -0.73 -5.43
N THR A 86 2.72 -0.43 -6.04
CA THR A 86 3.30 -1.24 -7.10
C THR A 86 3.80 -2.61 -6.61
N ASP A 87 4.17 -2.74 -5.34
CA ASP A 87 4.70 -3.99 -4.75
C ASP A 87 3.65 -5.11 -4.72
N TRP A 88 2.35 -4.76 -4.74
CA TRP A 88 1.26 -5.73 -4.80
C TRP A 88 1.30 -6.59 -6.07
N TYR A 89 1.84 -6.06 -7.18
CA TYR A 89 2.00 -6.83 -8.41
C TYR A 89 2.86 -8.08 -8.18
N ARG A 90 4.12 -7.89 -7.77
CA ARG A 90 5.05 -9.01 -7.56
C ARG A 90 4.69 -9.85 -6.35
N THR A 91 4.12 -9.24 -5.30
CA THR A 91 3.60 -9.96 -4.14
C THR A 91 2.48 -10.93 -4.50
N PHE A 92 1.50 -10.52 -5.31
CA PHE A 92 0.40 -11.40 -5.71
C PHE A 92 0.81 -12.47 -6.72
N LEU A 93 1.73 -12.17 -7.64
CA LEU A 93 2.28 -13.19 -8.53
C LEU A 93 3.04 -14.27 -7.75
N SER A 94 3.85 -13.87 -6.77
CA SER A 94 4.56 -14.77 -5.86
C SER A 94 3.58 -15.68 -5.11
N LEU A 95 2.52 -15.11 -4.52
CA LEU A 95 1.48 -15.86 -3.81
C LEU A 95 0.71 -16.84 -4.73
N ALA A 96 0.43 -16.43 -5.96
CA ALA A 96 -0.25 -17.26 -6.96
C ALA A 96 0.67 -18.33 -7.57
N LYS A 97 1.97 -18.35 -7.22
CA LYS A 97 2.99 -19.20 -7.84
C LYS A 97 3.05 -19.02 -9.37
N ALA A 98 2.73 -17.82 -9.84
CA ALA A 98 2.82 -17.48 -11.24
C ALA A 98 4.29 -17.20 -11.62
N ASP A 99 4.62 -17.33 -12.91
CA ASP A 99 5.92 -16.89 -13.40
C ASP A 99 6.04 -15.37 -13.22
N ILE A 100 7.07 -14.97 -12.49
CA ILE A 100 7.32 -13.58 -12.12
C ILE A 100 8.09 -12.88 -13.25
N GLY A 101 8.72 -13.65 -14.14
CA GLY A 101 9.59 -13.15 -15.20
C GLY A 101 10.69 -12.20 -14.70
N ASN A 102 11.51 -11.72 -15.63
CA ASN A 102 12.38 -10.59 -15.38
C ASN A 102 11.86 -9.38 -16.15
N SER A 103 10.66 -8.93 -15.79
CA SER A 103 10.15 -7.65 -16.25
C SER A 103 10.82 -6.56 -15.39
N GLY A 104 11.33 -5.51 -16.02
CA GLY A 104 11.93 -4.34 -15.35
C GLY A 104 10.89 -3.49 -14.62
N VAL A 105 10.00 -4.14 -13.86
CA VAL A 105 8.90 -3.51 -13.10
C VAL A 105 9.42 -3.01 -11.75
N ASP A 106 8.98 -1.82 -11.36
CA ASP A 106 9.24 -1.25 -10.02
C ASP A 106 8.31 -1.87 -8.98
N SER A 107 8.52 -3.16 -8.68
CA SER A 107 7.77 -3.89 -7.67
C SER A 107 8.64 -4.92 -6.96
N TYR A 108 8.43 -5.05 -5.66
CA TYR A 108 9.08 -6.03 -4.81
C TYR A 108 8.06 -7.01 -4.20
N ASP A 109 8.48 -8.24 -3.92
CA ASP A 109 7.68 -9.16 -3.09
C ASP A 109 7.85 -8.79 -1.61
N VAL A 110 6.81 -8.22 -1.01
CA VAL A 110 6.79 -7.78 0.39
C VAL A 110 6.06 -8.76 1.32
N TRP A 111 5.65 -9.93 0.84
CA TRP A 111 4.83 -10.87 1.62
C TRP A 111 5.50 -11.26 2.93
N ASN A 112 6.78 -11.66 2.88
CA ASN A 112 7.53 -12.07 4.07
C ASN A 112 7.85 -10.87 4.98
N SER A 113 8.01 -9.68 4.42
CA SER A 113 8.19 -8.45 5.19
C SER A 113 6.99 -8.19 6.08
N ILE A 114 5.77 -8.31 5.54
CA ILE A 114 4.53 -8.13 6.31
C ILE A 114 4.27 -9.31 7.25
N ARG A 115 4.31 -10.55 6.74
CA ARG A 115 3.86 -11.76 7.45
C ARG A 115 4.74 -12.14 8.64
N VAL A 116 6.06 -11.95 8.51
CA VAL A 116 7.04 -12.34 9.55
C VAL A 116 7.91 -11.17 9.99
N SER A 117 7.47 -9.93 9.74
CA SER A 117 8.12 -8.69 10.19
C SER A 117 9.59 -8.58 9.77
N LYS A 118 9.93 -9.07 8.56
CA LYS A 118 11.26 -8.86 7.97
C LYS A 118 11.42 -7.42 7.48
N PRO A 119 12.66 -6.91 7.36
CA PRO A 119 12.92 -5.65 6.68
C PRO A 119 12.28 -5.61 5.29
N SER A 120 11.86 -4.42 4.85
CA SER A 120 11.32 -4.27 3.51
C SER A 120 12.45 -4.36 2.49
N PRO A 121 12.27 -5.09 1.36
CA PRO A 121 13.20 -5.01 0.24
C PRO A 121 13.20 -3.62 -0.42
N ARG A 122 12.14 -2.83 -0.26
CA ARG A 122 12.05 -1.48 -0.78
C ARG A 122 12.73 -0.49 0.15
N THR A 123 13.70 0.25 -0.39
CA THR A 123 14.44 1.29 0.33
C THR A 123 14.09 2.70 -0.13
N GLU A 124 13.43 2.83 -1.28
CA GLU A 124 13.10 4.11 -1.91
C GLU A 124 11.74 4.08 -2.64
N ILE A 125 11.13 5.26 -2.75
CA ILE A 125 9.88 5.49 -3.49
C ILE A 125 10.04 6.78 -4.28
N LEU A 126 9.84 6.71 -5.60
CA LEU A 126 9.69 7.88 -6.43
C LEU A 126 8.20 8.27 -6.50
N HIS A 127 7.82 9.41 -5.94
CA HIS A 127 6.41 9.82 -5.91
C HIS A 127 5.91 10.39 -7.24
N SER A 128 6.72 11.20 -7.91
CA SER A 128 6.42 11.76 -9.22
C SER A 128 7.64 12.49 -9.77
N LEU A 129 7.81 12.46 -11.08
CA LEU A 129 8.65 13.38 -11.84
C LEU A 129 7.81 13.88 -13.01
N ASN A 130 7.63 15.19 -13.10
CA ASN A 130 6.95 15.79 -14.24
C ASN A 130 7.89 16.82 -14.91
N PRO A 131 8.64 16.42 -15.94
CA PRO A 131 9.57 17.32 -16.63
C PRO A 131 8.87 18.36 -17.50
N GLU A 132 7.56 18.25 -17.73
CA GLU A 132 6.77 19.18 -18.55
C GLU A 132 6.26 20.39 -17.76
N ILE A 133 6.27 20.33 -16.43
CA ILE A 133 5.93 21.49 -15.60
C ILE A 133 7.15 22.43 -15.58
N PRO A 134 7.00 23.69 -16.03
CA PRO A 134 8.08 24.67 -15.94
C PRO A 134 8.55 24.81 -14.49
N ARG A 135 9.87 24.89 -14.29
CA ARG A 135 10.46 25.15 -12.97
C ARG A 135 9.86 26.43 -12.38
N LEU A 136 9.40 26.38 -11.14
CA LEU A 136 8.70 27.48 -10.48
C LEU A 136 9.63 28.19 -9.50
N GLY A 137 10.65 28.85 -10.05
CA GLY A 137 11.62 29.61 -9.28
C GLY A 137 13.06 29.38 -9.77
N SER A 138 14.02 29.76 -8.94
CA SER A 138 15.45 29.55 -9.21
C SER A 138 15.89 28.29 -8.48
N PRO A 139 16.69 27.40 -9.11
CA PRO A 139 17.24 26.24 -8.44
C PRO A 139 17.94 26.64 -7.14
N LEU A 140 17.53 26.05 -6.03
CA LEU A 140 18.19 26.19 -4.74
C LEU A 140 19.40 25.26 -4.64
N TYR A 141 19.40 24.14 -5.39
CA TYR A 141 20.46 23.14 -5.38
C TYR A 141 20.90 22.74 -6.80
N PRO A 142 22.20 22.43 -7.00
CA PRO A 142 22.73 21.97 -8.27
C PRO A 142 22.49 20.46 -8.44
N ASP A 143 21.24 20.01 -8.36
CA ASP A 143 20.88 18.61 -8.59
C ASP A 143 19.69 18.46 -9.55
N THR A 144 19.49 17.23 -10.04
CA THR A 144 18.44 16.88 -11.01
C THR A 144 17.05 16.78 -10.40
N PHE A 145 16.94 16.81 -9.07
CA PHE A 145 15.69 16.63 -8.34
C PHE A 145 15.09 17.95 -7.87
N ASP A 146 15.81 19.06 -8.03
CA ASP A 146 15.31 20.39 -7.72
C ASP A 146 14.26 20.86 -8.74
N SER A 147 13.00 20.80 -8.31
CA SER A 147 11.82 21.28 -9.05
C SER A 147 11.31 22.63 -8.56
N SER A 148 12.12 23.38 -7.79
CA SER A 148 11.77 24.72 -7.30
C SER A 148 11.81 25.77 -8.40
#